data_AF-A0A0D2QBF0-F1
#
_entry.id   AF-A0A0D2QBF0-F1
#
_cell.length_a   1.000
_cell.length_b   1.000
_cell.length_c   1.000
_cell.angle_alpha   90.00
_cell.angle_beta   90.00
_cell.angle_gamma   90.00
#
_symmetry.space_group_name_H-M   'P 1'
#
loop_
_entity.id
_entity.type
_entity.pdbx_description
1 polymer ?
#
loop_
_entity_poly.entity_id
_entity_poly.type
_entity_poly.pdbx_seq_one_letter_code
_entity_poly.pdbx_strand_id
1 'polypeptide(L)'
;MSKRALALVLLPPAKRFHASGHAITHPITQILNFENSLYDELILCIFAYLSWSDLCTTQATSRNWARLAADNELWRKQYLSVYGRTRLRGAKGFIARSDGREVRPLPGRAKADQHKDWKWMFRISSNWRKAEVALPRSAPERTHILLAGALIISATSRPSNHPTVTITREPNEHHAIPIPYHDDGSHMPSITALALDQSPPVSGDLSVACFLQTGEISITEFKHTAPSNAIQKYTYQPTQRISRSQSVIHAAYYYPLLVTLSSDFSLSIYDISSGVIRHTQTLSSFTSYPPASLVLSCLSPMVFKLVVAYSVPVYPRHWSIGATELIIASSVDSSTSTLSGSTLFSSASFREDYKYPVSSTISVISSRTIRAFDLPTGWVDDTSLRAMREQWGRKLSSIADAQTDGKWVILAPGQNYSFDNDESHMNAHANLPASMLGSSSSSSASARLHSPNILQLYRLILPIHSSSISASPPKLTFVRTLHGQTSPILSLALADGRCVSLGRNGSIWVWDLEGGTGAEVTPADESLVENMGRVLTTMGTVSFDERRIVSAHAGKVVVRRFDI
;
A
#
# COMPACT_ATOMS: atom_id res chain seq x y z
N MET A 1 -42.84 23.80 63.96
CA MET A 1 -43.39 23.32 62.67
C MET A 1 -42.28 22.66 61.88
N SER A 2 -42.09 21.36 62.07
CA SER A 2 -42.48 20.27 61.14
C SER A 2 -41.54 20.12 59.94
N LYS A 3 -40.50 19.27 60.09
CA LYS A 3 -39.88 18.57 58.95
C LYS A 3 -40.38 17.12 58.97
N ARG A 4 -41.07 16.75 57.90
CA ARG A 4 -41.69 15.44 57.66
C ARG A 4 -40.66 14.31 57.75
N ALA A 5 -41.06 13.22 58.41
CA ALA A 5 -40.42 11.92 58.35
C ALA A 5 -40.68 11.26 56.98
N LEU A 6 -39.65 10.65 56.40
CA LEU A 6 -39.78 9.67 55.31
C LEU A 6 -39.49 8.28 55.87
N ALA A 7 -40.41 7.36 55.57
CA ALA A 7 -40.47 6.02 56.13
C ALA A 7 -39.30 5.12 55.68
N LEU A 8 -38.87 4.26 56.62
CA LEU A 8 -37.92 3.18 56.42
C LEU A 8 -38.58 2.06 55.61
N VAL A 9 -38.29 1.98 54.32
CA VAL A 9 -38.54 0.77 53.53
C VAL A 9 -37.31 -0.12 53.62
N LEU A 10 -37.54 -1.33 54.12
CA LEU A 10 -36.58 -2.40 54.38
C LEU A 10 -35.80 -2.78 53.11
N LEU A 11 -34.47 -2.60 53.15
CA LEU A 11 -33.57 -3.21 52.18
C LEU A 11 -33.43 -4.72 52.45
N PRO A 12 -33.33 -5.58 51.42
CA PRO A 12 -33.15 -7.03 51.58
C PRO A 12 -31.85 -7.38 52.33
N PRO A 13 -31.83 -8.51 53.08
CA PRO A 13 -30.71 -8.87 53.93
C PRO A 13 -29.43 -9.17 53.14
N ALA A 14 -28.30 -8.63 53.62
CA ALA A 14 -26.96 -8.92 53.13
C ALA A 14 -26.66 -10.42 53.26
N LYS A 15 -26.62 -11.13 52.13
CA LYS A 15 -26.27 -12.55 52.07
C LYS A 15 -24.75 -12.70 52.06
N ARG A 16 -24.13 -12.65 53.25
CA ARG A 16 -22.89 -13.37 53.61
C ARG A 16 -22.75 -13.34 55.14
N PHE A 17 -23.24 -14.40 55.75
CA PHE A 17 -23.03 -14.75 57.15
C PHE A 17 -21.52 -14.81 57.44
N HIS A 18 -21.03 -13.97 58.33
CA HIS A 18 -19.81 -14.24 59.08
C HIS A 18 -20.19 -15.24 60.17
N ALA A 19 -19.77 -16.50 60.02
CA ALA A 19 -19.93 -17.52 61.06
C ALA A 19 -18.96 -17.21 62.21
N SER A 20 -19.48 -16.66 63.29
CA SER A 20 -18.83 -16.66 64.61
C SER A 20 -19.13 -17.99 65.29
N GLY A 21 -18.16 -18.92 65.25
CA GLY A 21 -18.19 -20.19 65.97
C GLY A 21 -16.82 -20.48 66.56
N HIS A 22 -16.74 -20.60 67.88
CA HIS A 22 -15.53 -20.85 68.65
C HIS A 22 -14.86 -22.18 68.26
N ALA A 23 -13.53 -22.09 68.07
CA ALA A 23 -12.49 -23.05 68.46
C ALA A 23 -12.66 -24.54 68.04
N ILE A 24 -12.11 -24.87 66.87
CA ILE A 24 -11.11 -25.95 66.74
C ILE A 24 -10.01 -25.44 65.82
N THR A 25 -8.85 -25.11 66.40
CA THR A 25 -7.62 -24.75 65.67
C THR A 25 -7.05 -25.99 64.99
N HIS A 26 -7.52 -26.28 63.77
CA HIS A 26 -6.69 -26.94 62.78
C HIS A 26 -6.00 -25.83 61.97
N PRO A 27 -4.68 -25.88 61.77
CA PRO A 27 -4.05 -24.95 60.85
C PRO A 27 -4.60 -25.32 59.48
N ILE A 28 -5.52 -24.51 58.96
CA ILE A 28 -5.76 -24.49 57.52
C ILE A 28 -4.42 -24.00 56.98
N THR A 29 -3.55 -24.94 56.64
CA THR A 29 -2.47 -24.72 55.70
C THR A 29 -3.13 -24.04 54.52
N GLN A 30 -3.00 -22.71 54.44
CA GLN A 30 -3.32 -22.00 53.23
C GLN A 30 -2.44 -22.66 52.20
N ILE A 31 -3.04 -23.52 51.37
CA ILE A 31 -2.34 -24.18 50.29
C ILE A 31 -1.77 -23.02 49.48
N LEU A 32 -0.45 -22.86 49.54
CA LEU A 32 0.29 -21.80 48.85
C LEU A 32 0.17 -22.09 47.37
N ASN A 33 -0.96 -21.69 46.80
CA ASN A 33 -1.16 -21.69 45.38
C ASN A 33 -0.29 -20.57 44.82
N PHE A 34 0.34 -20.85 43.68
CA PHE A 34 1.22 -19.94 42.95
C PHE A 34 0.65 -18.51 42.82
N GLU A 35 -0.68 -18.38 42.72
CA GLU A 35 -1.44 -17.11 42.66
C GLU A 35 -1.40 -16.27 43.94
N ASN A 36 -1.34 -16.91 45.11
CA ASN A 36 -1.39 -16.23 46.42
C ASN A 36 0.01 -16.02 47.02
N SER A 37 1.03 -16.65 46.44
CA SER A 37 2.42 -16.61 46.92
C SER A 37 3.31 -15.62 46.17
N LEU A 38 2.91 -15.15 44.97
CA LEU A 38 3.72 -14.29 44.12
C LEU A 38 2.99 -12.98 43.80
N TYR A 39 3.76 -11.91 43.68
CA TYR A 39 3.26 -10.63 43.17
C TYR A 39 2.95 -10.73 41.67
N ASP A 40 1.93 -9.98 41.23
CA ASP A 40 1.52 -9.91 39.82
C ASP A 40 2.70 -9.69 38.86
N GLU A 41 3.65 -8.83 39.20
CA GLU A 41 4.84 -8.54 38.38
C GLU A 41 5.75 -9.77 38.17
N LEU A 42 5.90 -10.60 39.21
CA LEU A 42 6.68 -11.84 39.12
C LEU A 42 5.95 -12.87 38.25
N ILE A 43 4.62 -12.95 38.37
CA ILE A 43 3.79 -13.82 37.53
C ILE A 43 3.87 -13.36 36.06
N LEU A 44 3.82 -12.05 35.80
CA LEU A 44 4.01 -11.48 34.46
C LEU A 44 5.41 -11.76 33.90
N CYS A 45 6.45 -11.71 34.74
CA CYS A 45 7.80 -12.10 34.33
C CYS A 45 7.88 -13.58 33.94
N ILE A 46 7.20 -14.47 34.68
CA ILE A 46 7.12 -15.90 34.37
C ILE A 46 6.33 -16.11 33.07
N PHE A 47 5.19 -15.44 32.92
CA PHE A 47 4.37 -15.49 31.70
C PHE A 47 5.12 -14.95 30.48
N ALA A 48 6.07 -14.03 30.64
CA ALA A 48 6.90 -13.53 29.54
C ALA A 48 7.81 -14.59 28.89
N TYR A 49 8.05 -15.72 29.55
CA TYR A 49 8.78 -16.86 28.99
C TYR A 49 7.88 -17.89 28.30
N LEU A 50 6.56 -17.76 28.41
CA LEU A 50 5.61 -18.69 27.81
C LEU A 50 5.38 -18.38 26.33
N SER A 51 5.09 -19.42 25.55
CA SER A 51 4.66 -19.25 24.17
C SER A 51 3.25 -18.67 24.10
N TRP A 52 2.85 -18.12 22.96
CA TRP A 52 1.50 -17.55 22.79
C TRP A 52 0.40 -18.62 22.92
N SER A 53 0.70 -19.89 22.56
CA SER A 53 -0.23 -21.01 22.76
C SER A 53 -0.41 -21.32 24.24
N ASP A 54 0.70 -21.33 25.00
CA ASP A 54 0.65 -21.57 26.44
C ASP A 54 -0.04 -20.41 27.16
N LEU A 55 0.17 -19.17 26.73
CA LEU A 55 -0.57 -18.02 27.26
C LEU A 55 -2.09 -18.09 27.03
N CYS A 56 -2.54 -18.78 25.99
CA CYS A 56 -3.96 -19.02 25.76
C CYS A 56 -4.50 -20.16 26.65
N THR A 57 -3.72 -21.21 26.90
CA THR A 57 -4.12 -22.30 27.79
C THR A 57 -4.14 -21.84 29.26
N THR A 58 -3.19 -21.00 29.67
CA THR A 58 -3.17 -20.40 31.02
C THR A 58 -4.37 -19.51 31.30
N GLN A 59 -5.01 -18.91 30.29
CA GLN A 59 -6.23 -18.12 30.50
C GLN A 59 -7.43 -18.97 30.95
N ALA A 60 -7.42 -20.28 30.68
CA ALA A 60 -8.50 -21.17 31.06
C ALA A 60 -8.41 -21.67 32.52
N THR A 61 -7.30 -21.40 33.22
CA THR A 61 -7.06 -21.98 34.56
C THR A 61 -7.81 -21.24 35.66
N SER A 62 -7.77 -19.90 35.67
CA SER A 62 -8.44 -19.07 36.68
C SER A 62 -8.76 -17.67 36.15
N ARG A 63 -9.65 -16.94 36.82
CA ARG A 63 -9.97 -15.53 36.46
C ARG A 63 -8.75 -14.61 36.62
N ASN A 64 -7.89 -14.87 37.61
CA ASN A 64 -6.70 -14.05 37.83
C ASN A 64 -5.64 -14.34 36.76
N TRP A 65 -5.42 -15.61 36.41
CA TRP A 65 -4.55 -15.98 35.28
C TRP A 65 -5.08 -15.46 33.96
N ALA A 66 -6.39 -15.50 33.73
CA ALA A 66 -7.00 -14.90 32.54
C ALA A 66 -6.69 -13.41 32.41
N ARG A 67 -6.75 -12.66 33.51
CA ARG A 67 -6.40 -11.22 33.55
C ARG A 67 -4.92 -11.00 33.26
N LEU A 68 -4.02 -11.72 33.97
CA LEU A 68 -2.58 -11.53 33.85
C LEU A 68 -2.02 -12.04 32.50
N ALA A 69 -2.51 -13.16 31.99
CA ALA A 69 -2.14 -13.68 30.67
C ALA A 69 -2.76 -12.87 29.51
N ALA A 70 -3.69 -11.96 29.79
CA ALA A 70 -4.21 -10.98 28.84
C ALA A 70 -3.50 -9.62 28.94
N ASP A 71 -2.44 -9.49 29.75
CA ASP A 71 -1.70 -8.25 29.91
C ASP A 71 -1.16 -7.70 28.58
N ASN A 72 -1.30 -6.39 28.40
CA ASN A 72 -1.04 -5.76 27.12
C ASN A 72 0.46 -5.67 26.78
N GLU A 73 1.33 -5.49 27.77
CA GLU A 73 2.79 -5.43 27.56
C GLU A 73 3.38 -6.83 27.35
N LEU A 74 2.80 -7.85 27.97
CA LEU A 74 3.11 -9.25 27.67
C LEU A 74 2.85 -9.58 26.19
N TRP A 75 1.64 -9.27 25.70
CA TRP A 75 1.30 -9.47 24.30
C TRP A 75 2.10 -8.57 23.35
N ARG A 76 2.52 -7.38 23.79
CA ARG A 76 3.44 -6.52 23.03
C ARG A 76 4.78 -7.21 22.80
N LYS A 77 5.39 -7.72 23.87
CA LYS A 77 6.68 -8.43 23.80
C LYS A 77 6.55 -9.67 22.91
N GLN A 78 5.48 -10.44 23.10
CA GLN A 78 5.22 -11.63 22.29
C GLN A 78 5.02 -11.28 20.81
N TYR A 79 4.27 -10.22 20.53
CA TYR A 79 4.09 -9.70 19.17
C TYR A 79 5.41 -9.27 18.55
N LEU A 80 6.22 -8.49 19.27
CA LEU A 80 7.52 -8.01 18.76
C LEU A 80 8.52 -9.15 18.57
N SER A 81 8.48 -10.16 19.42
CA SER A 81 9.29 -11.38 19.32
C SER A 81 8.91 -12.20 18.08
N VAL A 82 7.61 -12.47 17.88
CA VAL A 82 7.13 -13.33 16.79
C VAL A 82 7.11 -12.62 15.43
N TYR A 83 6.81 -11.32 15.40
CA TYR A 83 6.61 -10.57 14.16
C TYR A 83 7.75 -9.61 13.82
N GLY A 84 8.74 -9.44 14.71
CA GLY A 84 10.02 -8.79 14.42
C GLY A 84 9.90 -7.37 13.85
N ARG A 85 10.06 -6.36 14.70
CA ARG A 85 9.86 -4.92 14.45
C ARG A 85 8.39 -4.54 14.26
N THR A 86 8.05 -3.35 14.75
CA THR A 86 6.71 -2.78 14.67
C THR A 86 6.28 -2.64 13.21
N ARG A 87 5.56 -3.65 12.71
CA ARG A 87 4.86 -3.57 11.42
C ARG A 87 3.71 -2.58 11.57
N LEU A 88 3.71 -1.58 10.71
CA LEU A 88 2.55 -0.75 10.42
C LEU A 88 2.49 -0.68 8.92
N ARG A 89 1.38 -0.79 8.21
CA ARG A 89 0.07 -1.43 8.35
C ARG A 89 -0.66 -0.86 7.13
N GLY A 90 -0.92 -1.70 6.12
CA GLY A 90 -1.12 -1.31 4.71
C GLY A 90 -2.24 -0.34 4.37
N ALA A 91 -2.32 0.84 4.98
CA ALA A 91 -3.24 1.90 4.59
C ALA A 91 -2.42 3.02 3.92
N LYS A 92 -2.76 3.34 2.68
CA LYS A 92 -2.38 4.62 2.07
C LYS A 92 -3.19 5.72 2.75
N GLY A 93 -2.69 6.33 3.83
CA GLY A 93 -3.26 7.54 4.44
C GLY A 93 -3.20 7.62 5.98
N PHE A 94 -3.21 8.85 6.51
CA PHE A 94 -3.29 9.17 7.94
C PHE A 94 -4.75 9.22 8.38
N ILE A 95 -5.35 8.06 8.66
CA ILE A 95 -6.72 8.04 9.18
C ILE A 95 -6.65 7.82 10.69
N ALA A 96 -6.96 8.88 11.44
CA ALA A 96 -7.38 8.74 12.81
C ALA A 96 -8.69 7.96 12.82
N ARG A 97 -8.71 6.83 13.53
CA ARG A 97 -9.91 6.03 13.78
C ARG A 97 -11.01 6.93 14.36
N SER A 98 -12.28 6.55 14.15
CA SER A 98 -13.42 7.04 14.95
C SER A 98 -13.32 6.72 16.46
N ASP A 99 -12.24 6.03 16.87
CA ASP A 99 -11.86 5.61 18.22
C ASP A 99 -10.55 6.32 18.68
N GLY A 100 -10.19 7.43 18.02
CA GLY A 100 -9.07 8.29 18.42
C GLY A 100 -7.65 7.75 18.21
N ARG A 101 -7.45 6.64 17.46
CA ARG A 101 -6.10 6.10 17.21
C ARG A 101 -5.54 6.41 15.83
N GLU A 102 -4.35 6.99 15.77
CA GLU A 102 -3.64 7.40 14.56
C GLU A 102 -2.83 6.24 13.95
N VAL A 103 -2.84 6.11 12.62
CA VAL A 103 -1.88 5.28 11.87
C VAL A 103 -0.74 6.18 11.41
N ARG A 104 0.32 6.29 12.22
CA ARG A 104 1.57 6.98 11.82
C ARG A 104 2.53 5.97 11.21
N PRO A 105 3.13 6.18 10.03
CA PRO A 105 4.38 5.49 9.70
C PRO A 105 5.41 5.84 10.78
N LEU A 106 6.03 4.85 11.42
CA LEU A 106 6.84 5.07 12.63
C LEU A 106 7.95 6.11 12.42
N PRO A 107 7.97 7.20 13.20
CA PRO A 107 9.20 7.91 13.54
C PRO A 107 9.79 7.29 14.82
N GLY A 108 11.12 7.19 14.89
CA GLY A 108 11.91 6.46 15.90
C GLY A 108 11.85 6.91 17.36
N ARG A 109 10.77 7.53 17.82
CA ARG A 109 10.49 7.79 19.25
C ARG A 109 8.99 8.05 19.41
N ALA A 110 8.27 7.08 19.95
CA ALA A 110 6.85 7.22 20.26
C ALA A 110 6.64 8.20 21.43
N LYS A 111 5.77 9.20 21.25
CA LYS A 111 5.09 9.85 22.37
C LYS A 111 4.07 8.86 22.94
N ALA A 112 3.95 8.85 24.26
CA ALA A 112 3.41 7.76 25.07
C ALA A 112 1.86 7.69 25.18
N ASP A 113 1.10 8.20 24.22
CA ASP A 113 -0.36 8.17 24.31
C ASP A 113 -0.99 7.39 23.16
N GLN A 114 -1.37 6.15 23.46
CA GLN A 114 -2.62 5.44 23.06
C GLN A 114 -2.44 3.92 23.25
N HIS A 115 -3.25 3.32 24.13
CA HIS A 115 -3.22 1.90 24.48
C HIS A 115 -3.58 1.02 23.25
N LYS A 116 -2.57 0.41 22.62
CA LYS A 116 -2.71 -0.52 21.50
C LYS A 116 -2.95 -1.93 22.05
N ASP A 117 -4.06 -2.58 21.68
CA ASP A 117 -4.34 -3.98 22.08
C ASP A 117 -3.44 -4.95 21.30
N TRP A 118 -2.37 -5.40 21.95
CA TRP A 118 -1.37 -6.24 21.31
C TRP A 118 -1.83 -7.69 21.12
N LYS A 119 -2.78 -8.18 21.92
CA LYS A 119 -3.37 -9.50 21.74
C LYS A 119 -4.20 -9.55 20.47
N TRP A 120 -5.03 -8.53 20.26
CA TRP A 120 -5.79 -8.37 19.03
C TRP A 120 -4.87 -8.22 17.81
N MET A 121 -3.79 -7.45 17.93
CA MET A 121 -2.76 -7.34 16.88
C MET A 121 -2.13 -8.67 16.54
N PHE A 122 -1.81 -9.47 17.56
CA PHE A 122 -1.23 -10.79 17.37
C PHE A 122 -2.18 -11.71 16.60
N ARG A 123 -3.47 -11.69 16.96
CA ARG A 123 -4.52 -12.48 16.30
C ARG A 123 -4.65 -12.11 14.83
N ILE A 124 -4.78 -10.82 14.52
CA ILE A 124 -4.86 -10.35 13.13
C ILE A 124 -3.63 -10.77 12.34
N SER A 125 -2.42 -10.53 12.85
CA SER A 125 -1.19 -10.93 12.16
C SER A 125 -1.08 -12.44 11.95
N SER A 126 -1.63 -13.24 12.86
CA SER A 126 -1.74 -14.70 12.71
C SER A 126 -2.72 -15.07 11.59
N ASN A 127 -3.91 -14.46 11.57
CA ASN A 127 -4.91 -14.68 10.51
C ASN A 127 -4.35 -14.32 9.14
N TRP A 128 -3.59 -13.21 9.03
CA TRP A 128 -2.88 -12.85 7.80
C TRP A 128 -1.84 -13.88 7.37
N ARG A 129 -1.09 -14.47 8.31
CA ARG A 129 -0.10 -15.51 8.01
C ARG A 129 -0.76 -16.82 7.57
N LYS A 130 -1.91 -17.16 8.17
CA LYS A 130 -2.66 -18.36 7.84
C LYS A 130 -3.65 -18.19 6.69
N ALA A 131 -3.83 -16.96 6.21
CA ALA A 131 -4.85 -16.61 5.23
C ALA A 131 -6.30 -16.90 5.70
N GLU A 132 -6.54 -16.96 7.02
CA GLU A 132 -7.87 -17.22 7.58
C GLU A 132 -8.76 -15.97 7.45
N VAL A 133 -9.84 -16.11 6.69
CA VAL A 133 -10.69 -15.00 6.24
C VAL A 133 -12.17 -15.25 6.52
N ALA A 134 -12.89 -14.20 6.91
CA ALA A 134 -14.35 -14.17 7.00
C ALA A 134 -15.00 -14.28 5.62
N LEU A 135 -16.21 -14.85 5.55
CA LEU A 135 -17.01 -14.99 4.32
C LEU A 135 -16.94 -13.74 3.40
N PRO A 136 -16.62 -13.94 2.11
CA PRO A 136 -16.51 -12.86 1.14
C PRO A 136 -17.84 -12.14 0.94
N ARG A 137 -17.81 -10.80 0.87
CA ARG A 137 -19.00 -9.98 0.57
C ARG A 137 -18.89 -9.40 -0.83
N SER A 138 -19.95 -9.53 -1.64
CA SER A 138 -19.98 -9.09 -3.04
C SER A 138 -20.69 -7.73 -3.21
N ALA A 139 -20.13 -6.84 -4.04
CA ALA A 139 -20.73 -5.59 -4.49
C ALA A 139 -20.60 -5.46 -6.03
N PRO A 140 -21.44 -4.62 -6.69
CA PRO A 140 -21.48 -4.49 -8.15
C PRO A 140 -20.19 -3.92 -8.74
N GLU A 141 -20.06 -4.04 -10.06
CA GLU A 141 -18.88 -3.77 -10.88
C GLU A 141 -18.25 -2.39 -10.63
N ARG A 142 -17.05 -2.39 -10.04
CA ARG A 142 -16.22 -1.20 -9.80
C ARG A 142 -14.77 -1.57 -10.03
N THR A 143 -14.01 -0.69 -10.67
CA THR A 143 -12.64 -0.97 -11.13
C THR A 143 -11.59 -0.29 -10.27
N HIS A 144 -11.86 0.91 -9.75
CA HIS A 144 -10.95 1.60 -8.83
C HIS A 144 -11.42 1.42 -7.40
N ILE A 145 -10.54 0.95 -6.51
CA ILE A 145 -10.82 0.73 -5.09
C ILE A 145 -9.75 1.41 -4.24
N LEU A 146 -10.17 2.23 -3.29
CA LEU A 146 -9.36 2.80 -2.22
C LEU A 146 -9.96 2.46 -0.86
N LEU A 147 -9.09 2.27 0.13
CA LEU A 147 -9.50 2.02 1.50
C LEU A 147 -9.18 3.24 2.36
N ALA A 148 -10.19 3.72 3.08
CA ALA A 148 -10.07 4.84 3.99
C ALA A 148 -10.64 4.46 5.36
N GLY A 149 -9.83 3.81 6.21
CA GLY A 149 -10.24 3.37 7.53
C GLY A 149 -11.34 2.31 7.42
N ALA A 150 -12.54 2.59 7.94
CA ALA A 150 -13.69 1.72 7.79
C ALA A 150 -14.34 1.81 6.40
N LEU A 151 -14.10 2.89 5.65
CA LEU A 151 -14.75 3.17 4.37
C LEU A 151 -14.03 2.48 3.21
N ILE A 152 -14.82 2.03 2.24
CA ILE A 152 -14.37 1.56 0.94
C ILE A 152 -14.84 2.60 -0.07
N ILE A 153 -13.90 3.28 -0.70
CA ILE A 153 -14.16 4.26 -1.75
C ILE A 153 -13.94 3.53 -3.07
N SER A 154 -14.90 3.63 -3.97
CA SER A 154 -14.82 2.89 -5.22
C SER A 154 -15.47 3.65 -6.38
N ALA A 155 -14.91 3.46 -7.57
CA ALA A 155 -15.39 4.07 -8.79
C ALA A 155 -15.39 3.08 -9.94
N THR A 156 -16.23 3.35 -10.93
CA THR A 156 -16.31 2.61 -12.19
C THR A 156 -15.50 3.36 -13.24
N SER A 157 -14.71 2.63 -14.02
CA SER A 157 -14.02 3.16 -15.21
C SER A 157 -14.87 3.05 -16.47
N ARG A 158 -16.14 2.63 -16.38
CA ARG A 158 -17.05 2.63 -17.52
C ARG A 158 -17.45 4.08 -17.86
N PRO A 159 -17.43 4.48 -19.14
CA PRO A 159 -17.93 5.79 -19.55
C PRO A 159 -19.40 5.96 -19.14
N SER A 160 -19.74 7.08 -18.52
CA SER A 160 -21.08 7.36 -18.00
C SER A 160 -21.38 8.85 -18.06
N ASN A 161 -22.66 9.22 -18.28
CA ASN A 161 -23.13 10.60 -18.20
C ASN A 161 -23.19 11.12 -16.76
N HIS A 162 -23.07 10.22 -15.78
CA HIS A 162 -23.04 10.54 -14.36
C HIS A 162 -21.90 9.76 -13.71
N PRO A 163 -20.64 10.24 -13.84
CA PRO A 163 -19.53 9.63 -13.13
C PRO A 163 -19.72 9.84 -11.62
N THR A 164 -19.78 8.74 -10.88
CA THR A 164 -19.99 8.78 -9.42
C THR A 164 -18.90 8.02 -8.69
N VAL A 165 -18.40 8.62 -7.61
CA VAL A 165 -17.60 7.92 -6.60
C VAL A 165 -18.54 7.41 -5.53
N THR A 166 -18.40 6.13 -5.18
CA THR A 166 -19.25 5.48 -4.19
C THR A 166 -18.45 5.20 -2.93
N ILE A 167 -18.94 5.71 -1.81
CA ILE A 167 -18.38 5.47 -0.49
C ILE A 167 -19.27 4.45 0.21
N THR A 168 -18.64 3.38 0.69
CA THR A 168 -19.32 2.26 1.34
C THR A 168 -18.74 2.06 2.73
N ARG A 169 -19.56 2.15 3.77
CA ARG A 169 -19.15 1.87 5.16
C ARG A 169 -19.56 0.47 5.57
N GLU A 170 -20.84 0.19 5.38
CA GLU A 170 -21.48 -1.09 5.56
C GLU A 170 -22.15 -1.50 4.23
N PRO A 171 -22.40 -2.78 3.97
CA PRO A 171 -22.90 -3.24 2.67
C PRO A 171 -24.31 -2.76 2.33
N ASN A 172 -25.04 -2.19 3.30
CA ASN A 172 -26.34 -1.57 3.05
C ASN A 172 -26.24 -0.05 3.04
N GLU A 173 -25.08 0.52 3.38
CA GLU A 173 -24.85 1.95 3.47
C GLU A 173 -23.88 2.38 2.37
N HIS A 174 -24.46 2.80 1.25
CA HIS A 174 -23.73 3.33 0.10
C HIS A 174 -24.12 4.79 -0.13
N HIS A 175 -23.12 5.64 -0.27
CA HIS A 175 -23.29 7.05 -0.63
C HIS A 175 -22.61 7.29 -1.97
N ALA A 176 -23.39 7.74 -2.96
CA ALA A 176 -22.88 8.08 -4.28
C ALA A 176 -22.64 9.59 -4.35
N ILE A 177 -21.40 9.97 -4.62
CA ILE A 177 -20.97 11.35 -4.80
C ILE A 177 -20.85 11.59 -6.31
N PRO A 178 -21.70 12.46 -6.90
CA PRO A 178 -21.58 12.83 -8.30
C PRO A 178 -20.32 13.68 -8.49
N ILE A 179 -19.57 13.39 -9.54
CA ILE A 179 -18.40 14.16 -9.94
C ILE A 179 -18.84 15.08 -11.07
N PRO A 180 -18.68 16.40 -10.95
CA PRO A 180 -18.95 17.26 -12.08
C PRO A 180 -17.87 17.06 -13.13
N TYR A 181 -18.31 17.19 -14.36
CA TYR A 181 -17.47 17.18 -15.53
C TYR A 181 -17.99 18.26 -16.47
N HIS A 182 -17.12 18.76 -17.34
CA HIS A 182 -17.57 19.65 -18.40
C HIS A 182 -18.12 18.81 -19.56
N ASP A 183 -19.42 18.96 -19.84
CA ASP A 183 -20.02 18.32 -21.01
C ASP A 183 -19.62 19.11 -22.27
N ASP A 184 -18.85 18.45 -23.13
CA ASP A 184 -18.42 18.99 -24.42
C ASP A 184 -19.14 18.29 -25.59
N GLY A 185 -20.17 17.47 -25.30
CA GLY A 185 -20.97 16.72 -26.27
C GLY A 185 -20.21 15.63 -27.06
N SER A 186 -18.89 15.54 -26.90
CA SER A 186 -17.99 14.73 -27.73
C SER A 186 -17.61 13.39 -27.09
N HIS A 187 -17.57 13.27 -25.76
CA HIS A 187 -17.14 12.05 -25.08
C HIS A 187 -17.82 11.88 -23.71
N MET A 188 -18.29 10.67 -23.42
CA MET A 188 -18.75 10.31 -22.07
C MET A 188 -17.54 10.21 -21.13
N PRO A 189 -17.53 10.90 -19.98
CA PRO A 189 -16.40 10.86 -19.05
C PRO A 189 -16.28 9.47 -18.43
N SER A 190 -15.04 9.04 -18.22
CA SER A 190 -14.71 7.86 -17.43
C SER A 190 -13.70 8.24 -16.35
N ILE A 191 -13.81 7.62 -15.18
CA ILE A 191 -12.86 7.81 -14.07
C ILE A 191 -11.65 6.92 -14.36
N THR A 192 -10.45 7.51 -14.39
CA THR A 192 -9.21 6.78 -14.72
C THR A 192 -8.32 6.52 -13.51
N ALA A 193 -8.41 7.37 -12.48
CA ALA A 193 -7.67 7.21 -11.24
C ALA A 193 -8.40 7.84 -10.05
N LEU A 194 -8.05 7.39 -8.86
CA LEU A 194 -8.46 7.98 -7.57
C LEU A 194 -7.23 8.12 -6.68
N ALA A 195 -7.18 9.17 -5.87
CA ALA A 195 -6.19 9.33 -4.80
C ALA A 195 -6.85 9.85 -3.52
N LEU A 196 -6.48 9.28 -2.38
CA LEU A 196 -6.88 9.76 -1.06
C LEU A 196 -5.81 10.72 -0.52
N ASP A 197 -6.23 11.79 0.16
CA ASP A 197 -5.31 12.66 0.88
C ASP A 197 -4.59 11.89 1.98
N GLN A 198 -3.27 11.96 1.95
CA GLN A 198 -2.39 11.36 2.94
C GLN A 198 -1.90 12.38 3.98
N SER A 199 -2.36 13.63 3.95
CA SER A 199 -2.01 14.60 4.98
C SER A 199 -2.73 14.30 6.32
N PRO A 200 -2.16 14.70 7.48
CA PRO A 200 -2.86 14.60 8.75
C PRO A 200 -4.15 15.42 8.71
N PRO A 201 -5.33 14.82 8.98
CA PRO A 201 -6.59 15.53 8.82
C PRO A 201 -6.70 16.62 9.89
N VAL A 202 -6.75 17.89 9.46
CA VAL A 202 -6.82 19.05 10.35
C VAL A 202 -8.15 19.09 11.13
N SER A 203 -9.24 18.58 10.52
CA SER A 203 -10.62 18.59 11.05
C SER A 203 -11.24 17.19 11.20
N GLY A 204 -10.48 16.12 10.92
CA GLY A 204 -11.03 14.76 10.83
C GLY A 204 -11.81 14.47 9.53
N ASP A 205 -11.77 15.41 8.58
CA ASP A 205 -12.34 15.27 7.24
C ASP A 205 -11.38 14.50 6.32
N LEU A 206 -11.93 13.73 5.39
CA LEU A 206 -11.20 12.99 4.38
C LEU A 206 -11.36 13.71 3.05
N SER A 207 -10.27 13.81 2.29
CA SER A 207 -10.30 14.37 0.93
C SER A 207 -9.94 13.31 -0.10
N VAL A 208 -10.76 13.17 -1.14
CA VAL A 208 -10.53 12.26 -2.27
C VAL A 208 -10.44 13.07 -3.54
N ALA A 209 -9.34 12.89 -4.27
CA ALA A 209 -9.14 13.40 -5.61
C ALA A 209 -9.57 12.33 -6.64
N CYS A 210 -10.39 12.75 -7.59
CA CYS A 210 -10.83 11.95 -8.72
C CYS A 210 -10.32 12.55 -10.02
N PHE A 211 -9.90 11.69 -10.94
CA PHE A 211 -9.33 12.06 -12.23
C PHE A 211 -10.18 11.48 -13.35
N LEU A 212 -10.62 12.34 -14.25
CA LEU A 212 -11.38 11.94 -15.44
C LEU A 212 -10.45 11.74 -16.64
N GLN A 213 -10.87 10.93 -17.60
CA GLN A 213 -10.14 10.68 -18.85
C GLN A 213 -9.85 11.98 -19.63
N THR A 214 -10.71 12.99 -19.48
CA THR A 214 -10.59 14.33 -20.05
C THR A 214 -9.43 15.14 -19.47
N GLY A 215 -8.88 14.72 -18.32
CA GLY A 215 -7.84 15.43 -17.57
C GLY A 215 -8.36 16.33 -16.45
N GLU A 216 -9.67 16.40 -16.28
CA GLU A 216 -10.30 17.14 -15.20
C GLU A 216 -10.02 16.47 -13.84
N ILE A 217 -9.77 17.29 -12.83
CA ILE A 217 -9.51 16.86 -11.46
C ILE A 217 -10.61 17.42 -10.58
N SER A 218 -11.27 16.56 -9.80
CA SER A 218 -12.23 16.98 -8.78
C SER A 218 -11.79 16.47 -7.41
N ILE A 219 -11.70 17.36 -6.43
CA ILE A 219 -11.37 17.03 -5.04
C ILE A 219 -12.61 17.23 -4.19
N THR A 220 -13.02 16.15 -3.53
CA THR A 220 -14.19 16.08 -2.67
C THR A 220 -13.75 15.83 -1.24
N GLU A 221 -14.29 16.61 -0.31
CA GLU A 221 -14.01 16.51 1.13
C GLU A 221 -15.27 16.00 1.84
N PHE A 222 -15.13 15.03 2.74
CA PHE A 222 -16.26 14.47 3.47
C PHE A 222 -15.85 13.99 4.87
N LYS A 223 -16.80 13.99 5.79
CA LYS A 223 -16.59 13.45 7.15
C LYS A 223 -16.64 11.93 7.15
N HIS A 224 -15.73 11.31 7.89
CA HIS A 224 -15.73 9.85 8.04
C HIS A 224 -17.02 9.32 8.71
N THR A 225 -17.68 10.12 9.56
CA THR A 225 -18.93 9.78 10.25
C THR A 225 -20.17 9.99 9.40
N ALA A 226 -20.13 10.94 8.47
CA ALA A 226 -21.26 11.36 7.65
C ALA A 226 -20.79 11.58 6.20
N PRO A 227 -20.49 10.50 5.46
CA PRO A 227 -20.04 10.58 4.07
C PRO A 227 -21.10 11.18 3.13
N SER A 228 -22.36 11.26 3.55
CA SER A 228 -23.44 11.95 2.82
C SER A 228 -23.21 13.45 2.67
N ASN A 229 -22.46 14.07 3.59
CA ASN A 229 -22.18 15.50 3.57
C ASN A 229 -20.90 15.81 2.80
N ALA A 230 -20.68 15.10 1.69
CA ALA A 230 -19.53 15.35 0.84
C ALA A 230 -19.65 16.71 0.16
N ILE A 231 -18.62 17.53 0.29
CA ILE A 231 -18.54 18.86 -0.29
C ILE A 231 -17.42 18.83 -1.32
N GLN A 232 -17.73 19.29 -2.52
CA GLN A 232 -16.70 19.50 -3.52
C GLN A 232 -15.89 20.74 -3.19
N LYS A 233 -14.57 20.57 -3.06
CA LYS A 233 -13.67 21.61 -2.58
C LYS A 233 -12.93 22.29 -3.71
N TYR A 234 -12.38 21.49 -4.63
CA TYR A 234 -11.56 22.00 -5.73
C TYR A 234 -11.91 21.31 -7.04
N THR A 235 -11.87 22.07 -8.12
CA THR A 235 -12.01 21.57 -9.50
C THR A 235 -10.89 22.16 -10.33
N TYR A 236 -10.27 21.31 -11.15
CA TYR A 236 -9.29 21.72 -12.13
C TYR A 236 -9.76 21.33 -13.52
N GLN A 237 -9.73 22.30 -14.42
CA GLN A 237 -9.94 22.08 -15.84
C GLN A 237 -8.64 22.38 -16.57
N PRO A 238 -8.10 21.44 -17.37
CA PRO A 238 -6.93 21.69 -18.19
C PRO A 238 -7.23 22.81 -19.19
N THR A 239 -6.34 23.80 -19.30
CA THR A 239 -6.45 24.89 -20.28
C THR A 239 -6.27 24.42 -21.72
N GLN A 240 -5.52 23.33 -21.91
CA GLN A 240 -5.37 22.64 -23.19
C GLN A 240 -5.45 21.13 -22.97
N ARG A 241 -6.28 20.45 -23.76
CA ARG A 241 -6.41 18.99 -23.77
C ARG A 241 -5.24 18.38 -24.55
N ILE A 242 -4.12 18.17 -23.86
CA ILE A 242 -2.91 17.53 -24.41
C ILE A 242 -2.82 16.10 -23.85
N SER A 243 -2.19 15.16 -24.56
CA SER A 243 -1.97 13.77 -24.10
C SER A 243 -1.46 13.69 -22.65
N ARG A 244 -0.60 14.64 -22.26
CA ARG A 244 0.00 14.76 -20.92
C ARG A 244 -0.99 15.11 -19.80
N SER A 245 -2.09 15.77 -20.16
CA SER A 245 -3.19 16.09 -19.25
C SER A 245 -4.29 15.04 -19.28
N GLN A 246 -4.33 14.21 -20.32
CA GLN A 246 -5.36 13.19 -20.51
C GLN A 246 -4.94 11.85 -19.92
N SER A 247 -5.93 11.05 -19.53
CA SER A 247 -5.74 9.65 -19.09
C SER A 247 -4.70 9.48 -17.97
N VAL A 248 -4.98 10.05 -16.79
CA VAL A 248 -4.18 9.84 -15.58
C VAL A 248 -4.28 8.38 -15.13
N ILE A 249 -3.15 7.67 -15.06
CA ILE A 249 -3.08 6.26 -14.64
C ILE A 249 -2.82 6.12 -13.14
N HIS A 250 -2.06 7.04 -12.55
CA HIS A 250 -1.76 7.05 -11.11
C HIS A 250 -1.74 8.48 -10.57
N ALA A 251 -2.10 8.62 -9.31
CA ALA A 251 -2.00 9.88 -8.59
C ALA A 251 -1.59 9.64 -7.14
N ALA A 252 -0.89 10.61 -6.57
CA ALA A 252 -0.52 10.65 -5.16
C ALA A 252 -0.87 12.03 -4.60
N TYR A 253 -1.62 12.05 -3.51
CA TYR A 253 -2.14 13.29 -2.92
C TYR A 253 -1.70 13.40 -1.46
N TYR A 254 -1.06 14.52 -1.13
CA TYR A 254 -0.71 14.92 0.22
C TYR A 254 -0.85 16.42 0.29
N TYR A 255 -1.92 16.94 0.91
CA TYR A 255 -2.16 18.38 0.93
C TYR A 255 -0.94 19.17 1.47
N PRO A 256 -0.49 20.25 0.76
CA PRO A 256 -1.05 20.88 -0.44
C PRO A 256 -0.54 20.35 -1.80
N LEU A 257 0.28 19.31 -1.83
CA LEU A 257 0.88 18.74 -3.04
C LEU A 257 0.01 17.64 -3.66
N LEU A 258 -0.29 17.77 -4.94
CA LEU A 258 -0.89 16.71 -5.74
C LEU A 258 0.03 16.36 -6.91
N VAL A 259 0.26 15.07 -7.12
CA VAL A 259 1.07 14.56 -8.24
C VAL A 259 0.27 13.56 -9.04
N THR A 260 0.32 13.68 -10.36
CA THR A 260 -0.32 12.75 -11.30
C THR A 260 0.72 12.15 -12.25
N LEU A 261 0.43 10.96 -12.74
CA LEU A 261 1.17 10.28 -13.80
C LEU A 261 0.18 9.92 -14.91
N SER A 262 0.41 10.41 -16.12
CA SER A 262 -0.37 10.12 -17.32
C SER A 262 0.04 8.80 -17.99
N SER A 263 -0.78 8.32 -18.93
CA SER A 263 -0.47 7.15 -19.75
C SER A 263 0.76 7.32 -20.65
N ASP A 264 1.11 8.55 -21.02
CA ASP A 264 2.34 8.87 -21.78
C ASP A 264 3.59 9.03 -20.89
N PHE A 265 3.50 8.63 -19.62
CA PHE A 265 4.56 8.68 -18.63
C PHE A 265 5.06 10.12 -18.32
N SER A 266 4.15 11.09 -18.39
CA SER A 266 4.39 12.46 -17.92
C SER A 266 3.93 12.60 -16.46
N LEU A 267 4.84 13.02 -15.59
CA LEU A 267 4.57 13.31 -14.19
C LEU A 267 4.24 14.79 -14.03
N SER A 268 3.01 15.12 -13.65
CA SER A 268 2.58 16.51 -13.44
C SER A 268 2.40 16.81 -11.95
N ILE A 269 2.91 17.96 -11.53
CA ILE A 269 2.92 18.45 -10.15
C ILE A 269 1.96 19.63 -10.05
N TYR A 270 1.11 19.57 -9.03
CA TYR A 270 0.10 20.58 -8.75
C TYR A 270 0.21 21.06 -7.29
N ASP A 271 0.03 22.35 -7.13
CA ASP A 271 -0.01 23.06 -5.86
C ASP A 271 -1.44 23.51 -5.58
N ILE A 272 -1.96 23.16 -4.40
CA ILE A 272 -3.33 23.44 -3.95
C ILE A 272 -3.33 24.42 -2.76
N SER A 273 -2.16 24.94 -2.36
CA SER A 273 -2.03 25.79 -1.16
C SER A 273 -2.84 27.09 -1.24
N SER A 274 -3.05 27.62 -2.45
CA SER A 274 -3.80 28.86 -2.71
C SER A 274 -5.32 28.68 -2.77
N GLY A 275 -5.83 27.45 -2.57
CA GLY A 275 -7.25 27.14 -2.73
C GLY A 275 -7.70 26.96 -4.19
N VAL A 276 -6.77 27.00 -5.15
CA VAL A 276 -7.00 26.63 -6.55
C VAL A 276 -5.93 25.61 -6.93
N ILE A 277 -6.30 24.60 -7.72
CA ILE A 277 -5.35 23.63 -8.25
C ILE A 277 -4.50 24.32 -9.32
N ARG A 278 -3.24 24.63 -9.00
CA ARG A 278 -2.30 25.25 -9.93
C ARG A 278 -1.25 24.22 -10.37
N HIS A 279 -1.17 23.98 -11.67
CA HIS A 279 -0.07 23.21 -12.24
C HIS A 279 1.24 23.98 -12.10
N THR A 280 2.29 23.34 -11.56
CA THR A 280 3.59 23.99 -11.32
C THR A 280 4.70 23.44 -12.22
N GLN A 281 4.74 22.13 -12.44
CA GLN A 281 5.83 21.48 -13.17
C GLN A 281 5.35 20.18 -13.83
N THR A 282 5.91 19.85 -14.99
CA THR A 282 5.78 18.52 -15.61
C THR A 282 7.16 17.95 -15.89
N LEU A 283 7.37 16.69 -15.50
CA LEU A 283 8.55 15.90 -15.82
C LEU A 283 8.17 14.79 -16.81
N SER A 284 9.08 14.44 -17.73
CA SER A 284 8.87 13.36 -18.69
C SER A 284 10.10 12.45 -18.74
N SER A 285 9.91 11.19 -19.09
CA SER A 285 10.99 10.22 -19.27
C SER A 285 10.80 9.44 -20.56
N PHE A 286 11.88 9.27 -21.32
CA PHE A 286 11.90 8.43 -22.54
C PHE A 286 12.27 6.97 -22.26
N THR A 287 12.68 6.67 -21.02
CA THR A 287 13.27 5.37 -20.66
C THR A 287 12.51 4.66 -19.55
N SER A 288 11.35 5.18 -19.20
CA SER A 288 10.47 4.71 -18.13
C SER A 288 9.09 4.45 -18.72
N TYR A 289 8.49 3.32 -18.38
CA TYR A 289 7.27 2.84 -19.02
C TYR A 289 6.30 2.26 -17.98
N PRO A 290 4.98 2.26 -18.24
CA PRO A 290 4.02 1.54 -17.42
C PRO A 290 4.22 0.01 -17.54
N PRO A 291 3.87 -0.77 -16.51
CA PRO A 291 3.22 -0.36 -15.27
C PRO A 291 4.16 0.40 -14.31
N ALA A 292 3.56 1.21 -13.44
CA ALA A 292 4.27 2.06 -12.49
C ALA A 292 3.50 2.22 -11.19
N SER A 293 4.16 2.74 -10.15
CA SER A 293 3.53 3.05 -8.87
C SER A 293 4.17 4.28 -8.23
N LEU A 294 3.36 4.99 -7.43
CA LEU A 294 3.73 6.24 -6.76
C LEU A 294 3.55 6.10 -5.25
N VAL A 295 4.56 6.55 -4.51
CA VAL A 295 4.51 6.70 -3.05
C VAL A 295 4.97 8.09 -2.69
N LEU A 296 4.09 8.88 -2.08
CA LEU A 296 4.36 10.23 -1.62
C LEU A 296 4.49 10.25 -0.10
N SER A 297 5.49 10.96 0.41
CA SER A 297 5.78 11.08 1.83
C SER A 297 6.18 12.51 2.18
N CYS A 298 5.84 12.95 3.37
CA CYS A 298 6.24 14.27 3.89
C CYS A 298 7.48 14.10 4.78
N LEU A 299 8.56 14.80 4.44
CA LEU A 299 9.80 14.80 5.21
C LEU A 299 9.82 15.91 6.27
N SER A 300 9.28 17.07 5.89
CA SER A 300 9.18 18.29 6.68
C SER A 300 7.99 19.09 6.15
N PRO A 301 7.39 20.03 6.92
CA PRO A 301 6.41 20.94 6.37
C PRO A 301 6.95 21.56 5.08
N MET A 302 6.20 21.39 3.97
CA MET A 302 6.55 21.87 2.63
C MET A 302 7.73 21.19 1.93
N VAL A 303 8.26 20.08 2.45
CA VAL A 303 9.24 19.22 1.76
C VAL A 303 8.71 17.80 1.66
N PHE A 304 8.52 17.35 0.44
CA PHE A 304 7.95 16.07 0.10
C PHE A 304 8.95 15.19 -0.62
N LYS A 305 8.85 13.89 -0.38
CA LYS A 305 9.59 12.86 -1.08
C LYS A 305 8.61 11.98 -1.83
N LEU A 306 8.75 11.97 -3.14
CA LEU A 306 8.02 11.09 -4.05
C LEU A 306 8.96 9.98 -4.53
N VAL A 307 8.52 8.74 -4.42
CA VAL A 307 9.19 7.58 -5.01
C VAL A 307 8.30 7.02 -6.09
N VAL A 308 8.86 6.89 -7.29
CA VAL A 308 8.21 6.33 -8.47
C VAL A 308 8.94 5.04 -8.84
N ALA A 309 8.25 3.91 -8.88
CA ALA A 309 8.78 2.67 -9.45
C ALA A 309 8.12 2.41 -10.80
N TYR A 310 8.88 1.92 -11.78
CA TYR A 310 8.41 1.78 -13.15
C TYR A 310 9.16 0.70 -13.92
N SER A 311 8.54 0.21 -14.98
CA SER A 311 9.17 -0.73 -15.90
C SER A 311 10.20 -0.05 -16.81
N VAL A 312 11.25 -0.80 -17.16
CA VAL A 312 12.35 -0.33 -18.01
C VAL A 312 12.68 -1.41 -19.05
N PRO A 313 12.54 -1.12 -20.35
CA PRO A 313 12.92 -2.08 -21.40
C PRO A 313 14.44 -2.23 -21.46
N VAL A 314 14.87 -3.47 -21.66
CA VAL A 314 16.28 -3.87 -21.76
C VAL A 314 16.46 -4.69 -23.04
N TYR A 315 17.34 -4.22 -23.91
CA TYR A 315 17.71 -4.91 -25.14
C TYR A 315 18.31 -6.30 -24.84
N PRO A 316 18.09 -7.37 -25.64
CA PRO A 316 17.32 -7.40 -26.88
C PRO A 316 15.81 -7.53 -26.72
N ARG A 317 15.29 -8.28 -25.73
CA ARG A 317 13.85 -8.49 -25.49
C ARG A 317 13.58 -8.84 -24.03
N HIS A 318 13.81 -7.91 -23.12
CA HIS A 318 13.58 -8.10 -21.69
C HIS A 318 13.06 -6.82 -21.03
N TRP A 319 12.38 -6.97 -19.90
CA TRP A 319 11.99 -5.87 -19.04
C TRP A 319 12.57 -5.97 -17.63
N SER A 320 13.13 -4.87 -17.16
CA SER A 320 13.60 -4.69 -15.78
C SER A 320 12.75 -3.64 -15.05
N ILE A 321 13.14 -3.32 -13.81
CA ILE A 321 12.48 -2.29 -12.99
C ILE A 321 13.46 -1.18 -12.62
N GLY A 322 12.97 0.05 -12.65
CA GLY A 322 13.65 1.25 -12.18
C GLY A 322 12.88 1.92 -11.05
N ALA A 323 13.58 2.72 -10.27
CA ALA A 323 13.00 3.59 -9.27
C ALA A 323 13.63 4.98 -9.32
N THR A 324 12.80 6.01 -9.20
CA THR A 324 13.24 7.40 -9.11
C THR A 324 12.69 8.03 -7.84
N GLU A 325 13.57 8.69 -7.10
CA GLU A 325 13.23 9.54 -5.96
C GLU A 325 13.27 11.00 -6.40
N LEU A 326 12.20 11.73 -6.08
CA LEU A 326 12.09 13.16 -6.28
C LEU A 326 11.88 13.83 -4.93
N ILE A 327 12.71 14.83 -4.63
CA ILE A 327 12.48 15.74 -3.50
C ILE A 327 11.83 16.99 -4.05
N ILE A 328 10.66 17.31 -3.53
CA ILE A 328 9.79 18.40 -3.96
C ILE A 328 9.67 19.36 -2.78
N ALA A 329 9.91 20.66 -3.00
CA ALA A 329 9.82 21.65 -1.94
C ALA A 329 9.02 22.88 -2.40
N SER A 330 8.34 23.52 -1.45
CA SER A 330 7.79 24.87 -1.65
C SER A 330 8.88 25.89 -1.38
N SER A 331 9.19 26.76 -2.34
CA SER A 331 9.99 27.95 -2.06
C SER A 331 9.11 28.97 -1.33
N VAL A 332 9.39 29.21 -0.05
CA VAL A 332 8.82 30.35 0.69
C VAL A 332 9.91 31.39 0.76
N ASP A 333 9.71 32.56 0.16
CA ASP A 333 10.67 33.66 0.25
C ASP A 333 10.78 34.14 1.70
N SER A 334 11.90 33.84 2.35
CA SER A 334 12.27 34.32 3.68
C SER A 334 12.49 35.84 3.68
N SER A 335 11.41 36.62 3.69
CA SER A 335 11.47 38.07 3.96
C SER A 335 11.14 38.44 5.41
N THR A 336 10.84 37.47 6.28
CA THR A 336 10.63 37.72 7.72
C THR A 336 11.16 36.56 8.59
N SER A 337 12.47 36.49 8.77
CA SER A 337 13.05 35.83 9.95
C SER A 337 14.40 36.46 10.29
N THR A 338 14.36 37.57 11.01
CA THR A 338 15.51 38.07 11.76
C THR A 338 15.88 37.07 12.86
N LEU A 339 17.16 36.66 12.84
CA LEU A 339 17.91 35.86 13.81
C LEU A 339 17.44 34.42 14.06
N SER A 340 18.08 33.45 13.38
CA SER A 340 18.97 32.45 14.00
C SER A 340 19.28 31.27 13.04
N GLY A 341 20.53 31.21 12.57
CA GLY A 341 21.26 29.96 12.32
C GLY A 341 20.98 29.13 11.06
N SER A 342 21.96 29.18 10.15
CA SER A 342 22.38 28.18 9.15
C SER A 342 22.03 28.47 7.69
N THR A 343 23.05 28.98 7.00
CA THR A 343 23.19 29.17 5.58
C THR A 343 23.49 27.84 4.88
N LEU A 344 22.60 27.38 4.01
CA LEU A 344 22.96 26.49 2.90
C LEU A 344 22.15 26.90 1.67
N PHE A 345 22.88 27.12 0.56
CA PHE A 345 22.41 27.39 -0.80
C PHE A 345 22.05 28.85 -1.13
N SER A 346 23.05 29.61 -1.55
CA SER A 346 22.86 30.68 -2.53
C SER A 346 24.04 30.69 -3.50
N SER A 347 23.75 30.42 -4.77
CA SER A 347 24.59 30.83 -5.89
C SER A 347 23.80 31.90 -6.62
N ALA A 348 24.19 33.16 -6.40
CA ALA A 348 23.59 34.31 -7.07
C ALA A 348 24.04 34.36 -8.52
N SER A 349 23.08 34.41 -9.45
CA SER A 349 23.30 35.00 -10.76
C SER A 349 22.32 36.17 -10.93
N PHE A 350 22.90 37.27 -11.39
CA PHE A 350 22.42 38.64 -11.40
C PHE A 350 21.16 38.81 -12.27
N ARG A 351 20.07 39.37 -11.72
CA ARG A 351 19.09 40.19 -12.47
C ARG A 351 18.13 40.93 -11.51
N GLU A 352 18.17 42.25 -11.60
CA GLU A 352 17.31 43.21 -10.92
C GLU A 352 15.90 43.30 -11.53
N ASP A 353 14.98 43.67 -10.64
CA ASP A 353 13.71 44.37 -10.82
C ASP A 353 12.59 43.73 -11.65
N TYR A 354 11.59 43.14 -10.97
CA TYR A 354 10.16 43.43 -11.16
C TYR A 354 9.35 43.09 -9.89
N LYS A 355 8.62 44.09 -9.35
CA LYS A 355 7.63 43.96 -8.27
C LYS A 355 6.31 43.37 -8.79
N TYR A 356 6.01 42.11 -8.46
CA TYR A 356 4.67 41.50 -8.46
C TYR A 356 4.59 40.53 -7.25
N PRO A 357 3.40 40.17 -6.72
CA PRO A 357 3.33 39.27 -5.57
C PRO A 357 3.73 37.86 -6.01
N VAL A 358 4.99 37.48 -5.78
CA VAL A 358 5.51 36.16 -6.16
C VAL A 358 4.94 35.11 -5.21
N SER A 359 3.89 34.44 -5.67
CA SER A 359 3.32 33.26 -5.00
C SER A 359 4.38 32.18 -4.84
N SER A 360 4.53 31.63 -3.64
CA SER A 360 5.35 30.45 -3.37
C SER A 360 5.01 29.34 -4.37
N THR A 361 6.02 28.78 -5.04
CA THR A 361 5.83 27.71 -6.02
C THR A 361 6.42 26.40 -5.52
N ILE A 362 5.64 25.32 -5.61
CA ILE A 362 6.09 23.96 -5.30
C ILE A 362 6.80 23.38 -6.53
N SER A 363 8.07 23.01 -6.40
CA SER A 363 8.88 22.47 -7.50
C SER A 363 9.84 21.38 -7.04
N VAL A 364 10.35 20.59 -8.00
CA VAL A 364 11.33 19.53 -7.75
C VAL A 364 12.71 20.14 -7.55
N ILE A 365 13.30 19.89 -6.39
CA ILE A 365 14.64 20.38 -6.01
C ILE A 365 15.75 19.34 -6.22
N SER A 366 15.40 18.05 -6.20
CA SER A 366 16.38 16.97 -6.41
C SER A 366 15.73 15.74 -7.02
N SER A 367 16.48 15.04 -7.86
CA SER A 367 16.07 13.79 -8.51
C SER A 367 17.22 12.78 -8.48
N ARG A 368 16.94 11.55 -8.05
CA ARG A 368 17.88 10.43 -8.08
C ARG A 368 17.20 9.21 -8.68
N THR A 369 17.85 8.58 -9.65
CA THR A 369 17.32 7.38 -10.33
C THR A 369 18.24 6.20 -10.12
N ILE A 370 17.66 5.02 -9.97
CA ILE A 370 18.37 3.74 -9.92
C ILE A 370 17.61 2.71 -10.73
N ARG A 371 18.35 1.83 -11.42
CA ARG A 371 17.77 0.66 -12.09
C ARG A 371 18.19 -0.60 -11.37
N ALA A 372 17.35 -1.62 -11.45
CA ALA A 372 17.77 -2.94 -11.01
C ALA A 372 18.93 -3.38 -11.88
N PHE A 373 18.82 -3.15 -13.20
CA PHE A 373 19.79 -3.55 -14.20
C PHE A 373 20.39 -2.33 -14.90
N ASP A 374 21.69 -2.12 -14.70
CA ASP A 374 22.48 -1.18 -15.50
C ASP A 374 23.55 -1.98 -16.25
N LEU A 375 23.62 -1.81 -17.57
CA LEU A 375 24.69 -2.39 -18.39
C LEU A 375 25.95 -1.55 -18.18
N PRO A 376 27.00 -2.06 -17.49
CA PRO A 376 28.27 -1.35 -17.44
C PRO A 376 28.83 -1.20 -18.86
N THR A 377 29.35 -0.01 -19.15
CA THR A 377 30.03 0.27 -20.41
C THR A 377 31.50 -0.11 -20.31
N GLY A 378 32.01 -0.88 -21.27
CA GLY A 378 33.44 -1.23 -21.36
C GLY A 378 33.78 -2.61 -20.79
N TRP A 379 35.01 -2.75 -20.27
CA TRP A 379 35.51 -4.00 -19.72
C TRP A 379 35.01 -4.20 -18.29
N VAL A 380 34.48 -5.40 -18.03
CA VAL A 380 33.82 -5.74 -16.77
C VAL A 380 34.61 -6.88 -16.14
N ASP A 381 34.86 -6.81 -14.83
CA ASP A 381 35.51 -7.89 -14.11
C ASP A 381 34.62 -9.14 -14.03
N ASP A 382 35.22 -10.30 -13.74
CA ASP A 382 34.48 -11.56 -13.77
C ASP A 382 33.37 -11.61 -12.70
N THR A 383 33.57 -10.94 -11.56
CA THR A 383 32.56 -10.81 -10.49
C THR A 383 31.32 -10.04 -10.95
N SER A 384 31.50 -8.89 -11.60
CA SER A 384 30.41 -8.09 -12.13
C SER A 384 29.74 -8.79 -13.31
N LEU A 385 30.51 -9.51 -14.12
CA LEU A 385 29.98 -10.33 -15.21
C LEU A 385 29.10 -11.48 -14.69
N ARG A 386 29.50 -12.17 -13.61
CA ARG A 386 28.66 -13.18 -12.94
C ARG A 386 27.37 -12.57 -12.38
N ALA A 387 27.46 -11.45 -11.66
CA ALA A 387 26.28 -10.74 -11.15
C ALA A 387 25.33 -10.32 -12.29
N MET A 388 25.88 -9.85 -13.41
CA MET A 388 25.13 -9.57 -14.62
C MET A 388 24.46 -10.82 -15.18
N ARG A 389 25.15 -11.96 -15.27
CA ARG A 389 24.55 -13.23 -15.75
C ARG A 389 23.41 -13.70 -14.87
N GLU A 390 23.55 -13.61 -13.55
CA GLU A 390 22.46 -13.94 -12.62
C GLU A 390 21.26 -13.00 -12.82
N GLN A 391 21.51 -11.73 -13.07
CA GLN A 391 20.47 -10.77 -13.39
C GLN A 391 19.80 -11.02 -14.74
N TRP A 392 20.60 -11.35 -15.75
CA TRP A 392 20.14 -11.77 -17.07
C TRP A 392 19.41 -13.11 -17.05
N GLY A 393 19.63 -13.93 -16.03
CA GLY A 393 18.85 -15.14 -15.78
C GLY A 393 17.41 -14.82 -15.39
N ARG A 394 17.16 -13.66 -14.77
CA ARG A 394 15.85 -13.21 -14.24
C ARG A 394 14.99 -12.50 -15.29
N LYS A 395 15.01 -13.01 -16.52
CA LYS A 395 14.33 -12.37 -17.65
C LYS A 395 12.81 -12.49 -17.61
N LEU A 396 12.15 -11.35 -17.71
CA LEU A 396 10.73 -11.17 -18.01
C LEU A 396 10.55 -10.68 -19.44
N SER A 397 9.61 -11.30 -20.16
CA SER A 397 9.21 -10.94 -21.51
C SER A 397 8.08 -9.91 -21.55
N SER A 398 7.27 -9.87 -20.49
CA SER A 398 6.15 -8.96 -20.29
C SER A 398 6.01 -8.67 -18.79
N ILE A 399 5.40 -7.54 -18.44
CA ILE A 399 5.16 -7.11 -17.06
C ILE A 399 3.66 -6.86 -16.91
N ALA A 400 3.06 -7.45 -15.86
CA ALA A 400 1.67 -7.19 -15.49
C ALA A 400 1.54 -5.96 -14.59
N ASP A 401 2.41 -5.85 -13.58
CA ASP A 401 2.35 -4.77 -12.58
C ASP A 401 3.74 -4.50 -11.96
N ALA A 402 3.94 -3.28 -11.45
CA ALA A 402 5.14 -2.83 -10.76
C ALA A 402 4.77 -1.94 -9.57
N GLN A 403 5.00 -2.42 -8.34
CA GLN A 403 4.59 -1.74 -7.11
C GLN A 403 5.77 -1.38 -6.19
N THR A 404 5.66 -0.28 -5.45
CA THR A 404 6.62 0.16 -4.43
C THR A 404 5.91 0.67 -3.18
N ASP A 405 6.51 0.45 -1.99
CA ASP A 405 6.16 1.14 -0.74
C ASP A 405 7.24 2.17 -0.32
N GLY A 406 8.22 2.43 -1.20
CA GLY A 406 9.38 3.29 -0.92
C GLY A 406 10.58 2.56 -0.32
N LYS A 407 10.42 1.30 0.10
CA LYS A 407 11.50 0.43 0.62
C LYS A 407 11.63 -0.86 -0.19
N TRP A 408 10.52 -1.48 -0.50
CA TRP A 408 10.40 -2.68 -1.31
C TRP A 408 9.86 -2.30 -2.68
N VAL A 409 10.36 -2.99 -3.70
CA VAL A 409 9.92 -2.85 -5.08
C VAL A 409 9.63 -4.24 -5.62
N ILE A 410 8.45 -4.44 -6.20
CA ILE A 410 8.01 -5.72 -6.73
C ILE A 410 7.72 -5.57 -8.22
N LEU A 411 8.23 -6.54 -8.98
CA LEU A 411 7.96 -6.67 -10.41
C LEU A 411 7.20 -7.97 -10.67
N ALA A 412 5.97 -7.85 -11.18
CA ALA A 412 5.15 -8.98 -11.56
C ALA A 412 5.27 -9.28 -13.07
N PRO A 413 5.61 -10.51 -13.46
CA PRO A 413 5.58 -10.89 -14.87
C PRO A 413 4.17 -10.84 -15.44
N GLY A 414 4.08 -10.45 -16.71
CA GLY A 414 2.86 -10.46 -17.50
C GLY A 414 2.76 -11.72 -18.37
N GLN A 415 1.55 -12.00 -18.85
CA GLN A 415 1.35 -13.04 -19.85
C GLN A 415 1.88 -12.55 -21.21
N ASN A 416 2.65 -13.38 -21.90
CA ASN A 416 2.94 -13.15 -23.30
C ASN A 416 1.74 -13.59 -24.12
N TYR A 417 1.13 -12.66 -24.85
CA TYR A 417 0.31 -13.02 -26.00
C TYR A 417 1.28 -13.29 -27.15
N SER A 418 1.75 -14.54 -27.28
CA SER A 418 2.24 -14.99 -28.58
C SER A 418 1.02 -15.05 -29.49
N PHE A 419 0.88 -14.05 -30.36
CA PHE A 419 0.08 -14.21 -31.57
C PHE A 419 0.78 -15.28 -32.41
N ASP A 420 0.41 -16.55 -32.23
CA ASP A 420 0.52 -17.52 -33.31
C ASP A 420 -0.50 -17.08 -34.36
N ASN A 421 -0.08 -16.16 -35.23
CA ASN A 421 -0.78 -15.94 -36.48
C ASN A 421 -0.54 -17.16 -37.37
N ASP A 422 -1.65 -17.68 -37.89
CA ASP A 422 -1.76 -18.56 -39.05
C ASP A 422 -0.55 -18.56 -39.99
N GLU A 423 0.03 -19.73 -40.23
CA GLU A 423 0.52 -20.10 -41.56
C GLU A 423 -0.23 -21.33 -42.06
N SER A 424 -1.33 -21.04 -42.76
CA SER A 424 -1.86 -21.89 -43.82
C SER A 424 -0.78 -22.15 -44.89
N HIS A 425 -0.63 -23.41 -45.28
CA HIS A 425 -0.28 -23.91 -46.61
C HIS A 425 0.46 -22.96 -47.57
N MET A 426 1.72 -23.28 -47.90
CA MET A 426 2.19 -23.37 -49.29
C MET A 426 3.51 -24.16 -49.36
N ASN A 427 3.49 -25.23 -50.15
CA ASN A 427 4.64 -26.01 -50.60
C ASN A 427 5.66 -25.14 -51.35
N ALA A 428 6.95 -25.37 -51.11
CA ALA A 428 7.95 -25.35 -52.19
C ALA A 428 9.16 -26.21 -51.82
N HIS A 429 9.29 -27.33 -52.54
CA HIS A 429 10.49 -28.15 -52.62
C HIS A 429 11.69 -27.32 -53.11
N ALA A 430 12.83 -27.46 -52.44
CA ALA A 430 14.13 -27.37 -53.08
C ALA A 430 15.13 -28.31 -52.38
N ASN A 431 15.47 -29.38 -53.09
CA ASN A 431 16.53 -30.34 -52.80
C ASN A 431 17.89 -29.63 -52.66
N LEU A 432 18.75 -30.09 -51.73
CA LEU A 432 20.22 -30.18 -51.86
C LEU A 432 20.78 -31.05 -50.69
N PRO A 433 21.93 -31.72 -50.86
CA PRO A 433 22.18 -33.06 -50.32
C PRO A 433 22.83 -33.09 -48.93
N ALA A 434 22.58 -34.21 -48.25
CA ALA A 434 23.23 -34.62 -47.02
C ALA A 434 24.68 -35.08 -47.29
N SER A 435 25.66 -34.35 -46.75
CA SER A 435 26.91 -34.94 -46.26
C SER A 435 27.67 -33.89 -45.45
N MET A 436 27.63 -34.01 -44.12
CA MET A 436 28.73 -33.85 -43.17
C MET A 436 28.12 -33.89 -41.76
N LEU A 437 28.06 -35.09 -41.21
CA LEU A 437 27.77 -35.32 -39.79
C LEU A 437 28.88 -34.67 -38.96
N GLY A 438 28.57 -33.51 -38.38
CA GLY A 438 29.30 -32.90 -37.28
C GLY A 438 28.32 -32.71 -36.13
N SER A 439 28.38 -33.60 -35.15
CA SER A 439 27.62 -33.56 -33.92
C SER A 439 27.74 -32.21 -33.21
N SER A 440 26.70 -31.38 -33.32
CA SER A 440 26.35 -30.43 -32.27
C SER A 440 24.84 -30.23 -32.34
N SER A 441 24.14 -30.83 -31.38
CA SER A 441 22.77 -30.49 -31.04
C SER A 441 22.73 -29.06 -30.53
N SER A 442 22.82 -28.09 -31.43
CA SER A 442 22.42 -26.70 -31.17
C SER A 442 20.91 -26.60 -31.36
N SER A 443 20.17 -27.33 -30.51
CA SER A 443 18.88 -26.82 -30.08
C SER A 443 19.19 -25.50 -29.41
N SER A 444 19.00 -24.41 -30.15
CA SER A 444 18.96 -23.04 -29.67
C SER A 444 18.05 -23.02 -28.46
N ALA A 445 18.67 -23.17 -27.29
CA ALA A 445 18.00 -23.16 -26.01
C ALA A 445 17.46 -21.75 -25.83
N SER A 446 16.20 -21.55 -26.23
CA SER A 446 15.39 -20.42 -25.81
C SER A 446 15.52 -20.35 -24.30
N ALA A 447 16.35 -19.41 -23.84
CA ALA A 447 16.65 -19.23 -22.44
C ALA A 447 15.31 -19.14 -21.70
N ARG A 448 15.05 -20.11 -20.82
CA ARG A 448 13.78 -20.32 -20.13
C ARG A 448 13.29 -18.98 -19.55
N LEU A 449 12.35 -18.34 -20.22
CA LEU A 449 11.71 -17.12 -19.73
C LEU A 449 11.05 -17.45 -18.39
N HIS A 450 11.11 -16.54 -17.43
CA HIS A 450 10.52 -16.78 -16.12
C HIS A 450 9.03 -17.09 -16.24
N SER A 451 8.55 -18.05 -15.44
CA SER A 451 7.13 -18.42 -15.39
C SER A 451 6.28 -17.16 -15.11
N PRO A 452 5.15 -16.98 -15.81
CA PRO A 452 4.29 -15.79 -15.72
C PRO A 452 3.65 -15.56 -14.35
N ASN A 453 3.97 -16.40 -13.36
CA ASN A 453 3.42 -16.36 -12.02
C ASN A 453 4.48 -16.12 -10.93
N ILE A 454 5.77 -15.98 -11.28
CA ILE A 454 6.84 -15.79 -10.29
C ILE A 454 7.20 -14.31 -10.18
N LEU A 455 6.94 -13.70 -9.02
CA LEU A 455 7.24 -12.29 -8.79
C LEU A 455 8.70 -12.10 -8.40
N GLN A 456 9.28 -10.94 -8.74
CA GLN A 456 10.63 -10.56 -8.34
C GLN A 456 10.58 -9.48 -7.25
N LEU A 457 11.26 -9.72 -6.14
CA LEU A 457 11.36 -8.78 -5.02
C LEU A 457 12.72 -8.08 -5.00
N TYR A 458 12.70 -6.76 -4.94
CA TYR A 458 13.87 -5.90 -4.84
C TYR A 458 13.79 -5.03 -3.58
N ARG A 459 14.95 -4.77 -2.99
CA ARG A 459 15.13 -3.82 -1.89
C ARG A 459 15.66 -2.51 -2.44
N LEU A 460 14.90 -1.44 -2.22
CA LEU A 460 15.26 -0.07 -2.53
C LEU A 460 15.92 0.57 -1.31
N ILE A 461 17.13 1.06 -1.50
CA ILE A 461 17.89 1.80 -0.50
C ILE A 461 18.15 3.18 -1.08
N LEU A 462 17.59 4.20 -0.43
CA LEU A 462 17.76 5.61 -0.76
C LEU A 462 18.49 6.30 0.40
N PRO A 463 19.82 6.40 0.35
CA PRO A 463 20.62 7.05 1.40
C PRO A 463 20.25 8.53 1.54
N ILE A 464 20.41 9.11 2.74
CA ILE A 464 20.11 10.53 2.97
C ILE A 464 20.88 11.40 1.96
N HIS A 465 20.23 12.41 1.40
CA HIS A 465 20.87 13.35 0.49
C HIS A 465 22.06 14.01 1.21
N SER A 466 23.26 13.78 0.69
CA SER A 466 24.49 14.44 1.11
C SER A 466 25.22 14.88 -0.15
N SER A 467 25.70 16.12 -0.16
CA SER A 467 26.57 16.66 -1.21
C SER A 467 27.98 16.10 -1.16
N SER A 468 28.28 15.19 -0.22
CA SER A 468 29.57 14.52 -0.14
C SER A 468 29.76 13.54 -1.29
N ILE A 469 30.94 13.57 -1.89
CA ILE A 469 31.39 12.60 -2.89
C ILE A 469 31.45 11.17 -2.30
N SER A 470 31.54 11.05 -0.96
CA SER A 470 31.48 9.77 -0.25
C SER A 470 30.06 9.26 0.05
N ALA A 471 29.02 10.00 -0.35
CA ALA A 471 27.64 9.56 -0.14
C ALA A 471 27.35 8.32 -0.99
N SER A 472 26.86 7.25 -0.35
CA SER A 472 26.50 6.03 -1.07
C SER A 472 25.39 6.33 -2.08
N PRO A 473 25.49 5.84 -3.34
CA PRO A 473 24.44 6.01 -4.33
C PRO A 473 23.18 5.22 -3.95
N PRO A 474 22.01 5.57 -4.52
CA PRO A 474 20.82 4.74 -4.39
C PRO A 474 21.10 3.32 -4.90
N LYS A 475 20.52 2.32 -4.26
CA LYS A 475 20.70 0.91 -4.62
C LYS A 475 19.36 0.21 -4.76
N LEU A 476 19.21 -0.58 -5.81
CA LEU A 476 18.06 -1.44 -6.04
C LEU A 476 18.55 -2.87 -6.20
N THR A 477 18.56 -3.62 -5.10
CA THR A 477 19.14 -4.96 -5.06
C THR A 477 18.05 -6.01 -5.08
N PHE A 478 18.15 -6.99 -5.97
CA PHE A 478 17.27 -8.15 -5.89
C PHE A 478 17.48 -8.89 -4.57
N VAL A 479 16.38 -9.36 -3.98
CA VAL A 479 16.39 -10.10 -2.71
C VAL A 479 16.00 -11.56 -2.95
N ARG A 480 14.83 -11.80 -3.57
CA ARG A 480 14.32 -13.16 -3.81
C ARG A 480 13.19 -13.17 -4.83
N THR A 481 12.82 -14.35 -5.29
CA THR A 481 11.56 -14.61 -6.00
C THR A 481 10.45 -14.93 -5.03
N LEU A 482 9.23 -14.49 -5.32
CA LEU A 482 8.03 -14.87 -4.58
C LEU A 482 7.29 -15.95 -5.37
N HIS A 483 7.08 -17.09 -4.73
CA HIS A 483 6.40 -18.26 -5.30
C HIS A 483 5.02 -18.44 -4.67
N GLY A 484 4.17 -19.21 -5.35
CA GLY A 484 2.83 -19.60 -4.87
C GLY A 484 1.73 -19.31 -5.88
N GLN A 485 1.81 -18.17 -6.56
CA GLN A 485 0.78 -17.74 -7.50
C GLN A 485 0.54 -18.81 -8.60
N THR A 486 -0.72 -19.19 -8.78
CA THR A 486 -1.13 -20.27 -9.69
C THR A 486 -1.51 -19.80 -11.09
N SER A 487 -1.72 -18.50 -11.28
CA SER A 487 -2.12 -17.88 -12.55
C SER A 487 -1.37 -16.58 -12.84
N PRO A 488 -1.37 -16.11 -14.09
CA PRO A 488 -0.80 -14.82 -14.44
C PRO A 488 -1.41 -13.70 -13.60
N ILE A 489 -0.56 -12.76 -13.22
CA ILE A 489 -0.93 -11.68 -12.30
C ILE A 489 -1.75 -10.63 -13.07
N LEU A 490 -2.84 -10.17 -12.47
CA LEU A 490 -3.63 -9.05 -12.97
C LEU A 490 -3.30 -7.74 -12.26
N SER A 491 -3.10 -7.80 -10.94
CA SER A 491 -2.84 -6.61 -10.12
C SER A 491 -2.10 -6.98 -8.84
N LEU A 492 -1.27 -6.06 -8.38
CA LEU A 492 -0.58 -6.10 -7.11
C LEU A 492 -0.98 -4.90 -6.24
N ALA A 493 -0.97 -5.13 -4.93
CA ALA A 493 -0.94 -4.08 -3.94
C ALA A 493 0.23 -4.31 -3.00
N LEU A 494 1.03 -3.27 -2.77
CA LEU A 494 2.17 -3.29 -1.87
C LEU A 494 2.03 -2.16 -0.85
N ALA A 495 2.16 -2.53 0.42
CA ALA A 495 2.29 -1.56 1.49
C ALA A 495 3.00 -2.22 2.67
N ASP A 496 3.95 -1.49 3.27
CA ASP A 496 4.53 -1.80 4.57
C ASP A 496 5.18 -3.19 4.69
N GLY A 497 5.92 -3.58 3.65
CA GLY A 497 6.56 -4.89 3.61
C GLY A 497 5.57 -6.06 3.44
N ARG A 498 4.33 -5.81 3.03
CA ARG A 498 3.36 -6.83 2.63
C ARG A 498 2.94 -6.63 1.17
N CYS A 499 2.95 -7.73 0.42
CA CYS A 499 2.45 -7.76 -0.95
C CYS A 499 1.18 -8.60 -1.01
N VAL A 500 0.18 -8.15 -1.76
CA VAL A 500 -1.02 -8.91 -2.12
C VAL A 500 -1.08 -8.98 -3.65
N SER A 501 -1.23 -10.17 -4.21
CA SER A 501 -1.49 -10.36 -5.63
C SER A 501 -2.92 -10.81 -5.90
N LEU A 502 -3.41 -10.43 -7.07
CA LEU A 502 -4.62 -10.96 -7.68
C LEU A 502 -4.26 -11.65 -9.00
N GLY A 503 -4.62 -12.92 -9.10
CA GLY A 503 -4.44 -13.74 -10.30
C GLY A 503 -5.64 -13.66 -11.25
N ARG A 504 -5.41 -13.99 -12.52
CA ARG A 504 -6.45 -14.03 -13.56
C ARG A 504 -7.56 -15.05 -13.28
N ASN A 505 -7.23 -16.14 -12.60
CA ASN A 505 -8.20 -17.13 -12.13
C ASN A 505 -8.90 -16.72 -10.82
N GLY A 506 -8.72 -15.48 -10.35
CA GLY A 506 -9.28 -14.99 -9.09
C GLY A 506 -8.52 -15.40 -7.83
N SER A 507 -7.42 -16.16 -7.95
CA SER A 507 -6.61 -16.54 -6.77
C SER A 507 -5.92 -15.33 -6.15
N ILE A 508 -5.84 -15.32 -4.82
CA ILE A 508 -5.23 -14.22 -4.06
C ILE A 508 -4.16 -14.79 -3.15
N TRP A 509 -2.97 -14.20 -3.23
CA TRP A 509 -1.84 -14.55 -2.39
C TRP A 509 -1.32 -13.34 -1.62
N VAL A 510 -0.78 -13.60 -0.45
CA VAL A 510 -0.17 -12.58 0.41
C VAL A 510 1.23 -13.02 0.80
N TRP A 511 2.19 -12.09 0.70
CA TRP A 511 3.57 -12.31 1.16
C TRP A 511 3.97 -11.28 2.21
N ASP A 512 4.67 -11.78 3.23
CA ASP A 512 5.49 -11.00 4.14
C ASP A 512 6.90 -10.90 3.55
N LEU A 513 7.30 -9.70 3.13
CA LEU A 513 8.53 -9.48 2.37
C LEU A 513 9.78 -9.51 3.26
N GLU A 514 9.62 -9.16 4.55
CA GLU A 514 10.69 -9.25 5.54
C GLU A 514 10.89 -10.71 5.96
N GLY A 515 9.79 -11.37 6.34
CA GLY A 515 9.80 -12.76 6.80
C GLY A 515 10.02 -13.78 5.69
N GLY A 516 9.74 -13.42 4.44
CA GLY A 516 9.84 -14.32 3.28
C GLY A 516 8.76 -15.40 3.24
N THR A 517 7.69 -15.26 4.02
CA THR A 517 6.58 -16.23 4.07
C THR A 517 5.45 -15.78 3.13
N GLY A 518 4.85 -16.73 2.42
CA GLY A 518 3.65 -16.51 1.60
C GLY A 518 2.49 -17.39 2.04
N ALA A 519 1.26 -16.92 1.85
CA ALA A 519 0.05 -17.67 2.12
C ALA A 519 -1.01 -17.44 1.04
N GLU A 520 -1.71 -18.49 0.66
CA GLU A 520 -2.85 -18.43 -0.25
C GLU A 520 -4.10 -18.02 0.52
N VAL A 521 -4.67 -16.85 0.20
CA VAL A 521 -5.90 -16.33 0.81
C VAL A 521 -7.14 -16.86 0.13
N THR A 522 -7.08 -17.06 -1.18
CA THR A 522 -8.20 -17.60 -1.94
C THR A 522 -7.64 -18.44 -3.09
N PRO A 523 -8.10 -19.69 -3.24
CA PRO A 523 -7.71 -20.53 -4.35
C PRO A 523 -8.29 -20.01 -5.67
N ALA A 524 -7.93 -20.66 -6.77
CA ALA A 524 -8.53 -20.39 -8.07
C ALA A 524 -10.06 -20.56 -8.02
N ASP A 525 -10.79 -19.62 -8.64
CA ASP A 525 -12.24 -19.76 -8.84
C ASP A 525 -12.49 -20.64 -10.07
N GLU A 526 -12.95 -21.88 -9.84
CA GLU A 526 -13.18 -22.87 -10.90
C GLU A 526 -14.10 -22.34 -12.01
N SER A 527 -15.09 -21.51 -11.66
CA SER A 527 -16.02 -20.91 -12.63
C SER A 527 -15.36 -19.92 -13.60
N LEU A 528 -14.24 -19.31 -13.19
CA LEU A 528 -13.44 -18.41 -14.01
C LEU A 528 -12.39 -19.16 -14.83
N VAL A 529 -11.92 -20.31 -14.34
CA VAL A 529 -10.97 -21.18 -15.05
C VAL A 529 -11.62 -21.75 -16.32
N GLU A 530 -12.89 -22.16 -16.27
CA GLU A 530 -13.63 -22.69 -17.42
C GLU A 530 -13.86 -21.62 -18.52
N ASN A 531 -13.99 -20.35 -18.14
CA ASN A 531 -14.23 -19.23 -19.06
C ASN A 531 -12.94 -18.55 -19.57
N MET A 532 -11.77 -19.04 -19.17
CA MET A 532 -10.48 -18.38 -19.41
C MET A 532 -10.11 -18.27 -20.91
N GLY A 533 -10.76 -19.07 -21.78
CA GLY A 533 -10.63 -19.01 -23.24
C GLY A 533 -11.52 -17.99 -23.96
N ARG A 534 -12.52 -17.39 -23.29
CA ARG A 534 -13.50 -16.45 -23.92
C ARG A 534 -13.52 -15.03 -23.34
N VAL A 535 -12.94 -14.80 -22.16
CA VAL A 535 -12.98 -13.49 -21.50
C VAL A 535 -11.84 -12.60 -21.97
N LEU A 536 -12.18 -11.63 -22.83
CA LEU A 536 -11.39 -10.43 -23.13
C LEU A 536 -10.99 -9.73 -21.82
N THR A 537 -9.68 -9.55 -21.63
CA THR A 537 -8.99 -8.61 -20.72
C THR A 537 -9.85 -7.90 -19.67
N THR A 538 -10.43 -8.62 -18.71
CA THR A 538 -11.08 -8.00 -17.55
C THR A 538 -10.00 -7.47 -16.61
N MET A 539 -9.86 -6.14 -16.55
CA MET A 539 -8.99 -5.49 -15.57
C MET A 539 -9.47 -5.86 -14.15
N GLY A 540 -8.54 -6.37 -13.34
CA GLY A 540 -8.77 -6.62 -11.92
C GLY A 540 -7.99 -5.61 -11.08
N THR A 541 -8.49 -5.28 -9.89
CA THR A 541 -7.75 -4.48 -8.92
C THR A 541 -7.80 -5.10 -7.55
N VAL A 542 -6.72 -4.93 -6.80
CA VAL A 542 -6.65 -5.35 -5.39
C VAL A 542 -6.16 -4.19 -4.55
N SER A 543 -6.77 -4.04 -3.38
CA SER A 543 -6.36 -3.10 -2.34
C SER A 543 -6.49 -3.80 -1.00
N PHE A 544 -5.67 -3.46 -0.03
CA PHE A 544 -5.75 -4.05 1.29
C PHE A 544 -5.45 -3.02 2.35
N ASP A 545 -5.90 -3.28 3.57
CA ASP A 545 -5.54 -2.57 4.77
C ASP A 545 -5.10 -3.58 5.84
N GLU A 546 -5.08 -3.17 7.10
CA GLU A 546 -4.67 -4.04 8.21
C GLU A 546 -5.65 -5.16 8.51
N ARG A 547 -6.93 -4.99 8.16
CA ARG A 547 -8.06 -5.83 8.57
C ARG A 547 -8.67 -6.56 7.39
N ARG A 548 -8.47 -6.11 6.16
CA ARG A 548 -9.16 -6.66 5.00
C ARG A 548 -8.37 -6.54 3.71
N ILE A 549 -8.70 -7.43 2.77
CA ILE A 549 -8.37 -7.33 1.35
C ILE A 549 -9.67 -7.07 0.60
N VAL A 550 -9.63 -6.14 -0.34
CA VAL A 550 -10.72 -5.85 -1.27
C VAL A 550 -10.21 -6.08 -2.69
N SER A 551 -10.87 -6.97 -3.43
CA SER A 551 -10.52 -7.29 -4.81
C SER A 551 -11.71 -7.01 -5.73
N ALA A 552 -11.52 -6.31 -6.84
CA ALA A 552 -12.47 -6.26 -7.94
C ALA A 552 -11.98 -7.16 -9.07
N HIS A 553 -12.81 -8.14 -9.47
CA HIS A 553 -12.52 -9.00 -10.61
C HIS A 553 -13.81 -9.55 -11.22
N ALA A 554 -13.85 -9.69 -12.55
CA ALA A 554 -14.99 -10.26 -13.28
C ALA A 554 -16.37 -9.69 -12.87
N GLY A 555 -16.45 -8.36 -12.71
CA GLY A 555 -17.69 -7.68 -12.34
C GLY A 555 -18.11 -7.79 -10.87
N LYS A 556 -17.31 -8.45 -10.01
CA LYS A 556 -17.58 -8.61 -8.59
C LYS A 556 -16.51 -7.93 -7.74
N VAL A 557 -16.93 -7.11 -6.78
CA VAL A 557 -16.06 -6.60 -5.71
C VAL A 557 -16.19 -7.51 -4.50
N VAL A 558 -15.10 -8.10 -4.02
CA VAL A 558 -15.06 -9.03 -2.90
C VAL A 558 -14.26 -8.46 -1.74
N VAL A 559 -14.89 -8.33 -0.57
CA VAL A 559 -14.26 -7.91 0.69
C VAL A 559 -13.98 -9.12 1.57
N ARG A 560 -12.72 -9.30 1.97
CA ARG A 560 -12.21 -10.39 2.82
C ARG A 560 -11.68 -9.80 4.12
N ARG A 561 -12.17 -10.25 5.27
CA ARG A 561 -11.81 -9.71 6.58
C ARG A 561 -11.00 -10.70 7.42
N PHE A 562 -9.98 -10.20 8.11
CA PHE A 562 -9.05 -10.94 8.96
C PHE A 562 -9.23 -10.62 10.45
N ASP A 563 -10.17 -9.76 10.81
CA ASP A 563 -10.34 -9.21 12.15
C ASP A 563 -11.32 -9.98 13.06
N ILE A 564 -11.72 -11.21 12.66
CA ILE A 564 -12.60 -12.08 13.45
C ILE A 564 -11.93 -12.48 14.77
#